data_AF-A0A7C5X5I8-F1
#
_entry.id   AF-A0A7C5X5I8-F1
#
_cell.length_a   1.000
_cell.length_b   1.000
_cell.length_c   1.000
_cell.angle_alpha   90.00
_cell.angle_beta   90.00
_cell.angle_gamma   90.00
#
_symmetry.space_group_name_H-M   'P 1'
#
loop_
_entity.id
_entity.type
_entity.pdbx_description
1 polymer ?
#
loop_
_entity_poly.entity_id
_entity_poly.type
_entity_poly.pdbx_seq_one_letter_code
_entity_poly.pdbx_strand_id
1 'polypeptide(L)' 'GYLYYFGSRRRVEVALVPSLKRAAIAAIHETRDLIAQPQPPPPQPAPKCRGCALSPACLAVLPQRFSWEEWVQ' A
#
# COMPACT_ATOMS: atom_id res chain seq x y z
N GLY A 1 7.42 -20.78 -5.48
CA GLY A 1 5.99 -20.77 -5.90
C GLY A 1 5.87 -20.01 -7.21
N TYR A 2 4.65 -19.82 -7.72
CA TYR A 2 4.43 -19.07 -8.96
C TYR A 2 3.31 -18.06 -8.80
N LEU A 3 3.49 -16.88 -9.39
CA LEU A 3 2.39 -15.94 -9.65
C LEU A 3 1.91 -16.15 -11.08
N TYR A 4 0.61 -16.38 -11.25
CA TYR A 4 0.01 -16.48 -12.56
C TYR A 4 -0.70 -15.17 -12.93
N TYR A 5 -0.21 -14.52 -13.98
CA TYR A 5 -0.81 -13.31 -14.53
C TYR A 5 -1.78 -13.70 -15.65
N PHE A 6 -3.08 -13.53 -15.41
CA PHE A 6 -4.13 -13.92 -16.35
C PHE A 6 -4.00 -13.20 -17.70
N GLY A 7 -3.80 -11.88 -17.70
CA GLY A 7 -3.75 -11.08 -18.93
C GLY A 7 -2.66 -11.48 -19.92
N SER A 8 -1.52 -11.98 -19.42
CA SER A 8 -0.40 -12.46 -20.25
C SER A 8 -0.29 -13.99 -20.30
N ARG A 9 -1.19 -14.72 -19.61
CA ARG A 9 -1.12 -16.17 -19.38
C ARG A 9 0.26 -16.65 -18.91
N ARG A 10 0.98 -15.80 -18.17
CA ARG A 10 2.37 -16.05 -17.77
C ARG A 10 2.45 -16.46 -16.31
N ARG A 11 3.21 -17.52 -16.04
CA ARG A 11 3.68 -17.85 -14.69
C ARG A 11 5.04 -17.20 -14.46
N VAL A 12 5.16 -16.48 -13.36
CA VAL A 12 6.42 -15.90 -12.89
C VAL A 12 6.82 -16.68 -11.65
N GLU A 13 8.01 -17.26 -11.68
CA GLU A 13 8.56 -17.95 -10.52
C GLU A 13 8.89 -16.94 -9.41
N VAL A 14 8.50 -17.29 -8.19
CA VAL A 14 8.82 -16.53 -6.99
C VAL A 14 9.48 -17.48 -6.00
N ALA A 15 10.76 -17.25 -5.75
CA ALA A 15 11.52 -18.00 -4.76
C ALA A 15 11.00 -17.68 -3.35
N LEU A 16 10.40 -18.67 -2.67
CA LEU A 16 9.86 -18.52 -1.32
C LEU A 16 10.95 -18.72 -0.28
N VAL A 17 11.95 -17.85 -0.31
CA VAL A 17 13.09 -17.89 0.60
C VAL A 17 12.72 -17.33 1.98
N PRO A 18 13.42 -17.74 3.06
CA PRO A 18 13.14 -17.26 4.41
C PRO A 18 13.19 -15.72 4.57
N SER A 19 14.07 -15.03 3.83
CA SER A 19 14.15 -13.56 3.84
C SER A 19 12.89 -12.90 3.31
N LEU A 20 12.26 -13.45 2.27
CA LEU A 20 11.01 -12.95 1.72
C LEU A 20 9.88 -13.05 2.76
N LYS A 21 9.79 -14.19 3.46
CA LYS A 21 8.80 -14.38 4.54
C LYS A 21 9.00 -13.37 5.67
N ARG A 22 10.25 -13.16 6.10
CA ARG A 22 10.57 -12.17 7.15
C ARG A 22 10.19 -10.75 6.72
N ALA A 23 10.54 -10.36 5.50
CA ALA A 23 10.20 -9.04 4.97
C ALA A 23 8.68 -8.83 4.90
N ALA A 24 7.92 -9.84 4.46
CA ALA A 24 6.45 -9.77 4.43
C ALA A 24 5.85 -9.61 5.83
N ILE A 25 6.34 -10.37 6.81
CA ILE A 25 5.88 -10.25 8.21
C ILE A 25 6.23 -8.88 8.79
N ALA A 26 7.45 -8.40 8.58
CA ALA A 26 7.88 -7.07 9.03
C ALA A 26 6.97 -5.96 8.45
N ALA A 27 6.72 -5.99 7.13
CA ALA A 27 5.84 -5.02 6.48
C ALA A 27 4.42 -5.04 7.06
N ILE A 28 3.89 -6.21 7.44
CA ILE A 28 2.57 -6.32 8.09
C ILE A 28 2.58 -5.63 9.45
N HIS A 29 3.62 -5.83 10.27
CA HIS A 29 3.73 -5.18 11.57
C HIS A 29 3.89 -3.67 11.43
N GLU A 30 4.82 -3.21 10.60
CA GLU A 30 5.03 -1.78 10.33
C GLU A 30 3.75 -1.09 9.83
N THR A 31 2.99 -1.76 8.94
CA THR A 31 1.72 -1.20 8.45
C THR A 31 0.67 -1.10 9.56
N ARG A 32 0.58 -2.10 10.46
CA ARG A 32 -0.34 -2.05 11.60
C ARG A 32 0.04 -0.95 12.57
N ASP A 33 1.34 -0.78 12.84
CA ASP A 33 1.85 0.27 13.71
C ASP A 33 1.56 1.66 13.11
N LEU A 34 1.67 1.83 11.79
CA LEU A 34 1.28 3.07 11.10
C LEU A 34 -0.22 3.35 11.20
N ILE A 35 -1.07 2.35 11.03
CA ILE A 35 -2.54 2.50 11.13
C ILE A 35 -2.96 2.85 12.56
N ALA A 36 -2.22 2.38 13.57
CA ALA A 36 -2.49 2.69 14.98
C ALA A 36 -2.13 4.15 15.35
N GLN A 37 -1.40 4.87 14.51
CA GLN A 37 -1.07 6.28 14.77
C GLN A 37 -2.29 7.17 14.58
N PRO A 38 -2.45 8.22 15.39
CA PRO A 38 -3.60 9.12 15.30
C PRO A 38 -3.62 9.95 13.99
N GLN A 39 -2.49 10.03 13.28
CA GLN A 39 -2.36 10.75 12.02
C GLN A 39 -1.51 9.93 11.04
N PRO A 40 -1.86 9.93 9.74
CA PRO A 40 -1.03 9.29 8.73
C PRO A 40 0.31 10.01 8.58
N PRO A 41 1.35 9.31 8.08
CA PRO A 41 2.61 9.97 7.75
C PRO A 41 2.41 11.04 6.68
N PRO A 42 3.25 12.09 6.66
CA PRO A 42 3.14 13.14 5.66
C PRO A 42 3.31 12.57 4.26
N PRO A 43 2.54 13.05 3.28
CA PRO A 43 2.63 12.56 1.91
C PRO A 43 4.04 12.81 1.35
N GLN A 44 4.63 11.77 0.76
CA GLN A 44 5.90 11.86 0.04
C GLN A 44 5.64 11.52 -1.44
N PRO A 45 5.48 12.53 -2.30
CA PRO A 45 5.20 12.32 -3.72
C PRO A 45 6.23 11.40 -4.39
N ALA A 46 5.74 10.38 -5.10
CA ALA A 46 6.57 9.39 -5.78
C ALA A 46 5.87 8.91 -7.07
N PRO A 47 6.57 8.23 -7.99
CA PRO A 47 5.96 7.75 -9.24
C PRO A 47 4.68 6.91 -9.06
N LYS A 48 4.59 6.18 -7.94
CA LYS A 48 3.40 5.40 -7.53
C LYS A 48 2.14 6.25 -7.30
N CYS A 49 2.28 7.53 -6.96
CA CYS A 49 1.15 8.42 -6.70
C CYS A 49 0.29 8.68 -7.95
N ARG A 50 0.86 8.58 -9.17
CA ARG A 50 0.13 8.82 -10.43
C ARG A 50 -1.02 7.83 -10.67
N GLY A 51 -0.92 6.61 -10.14
CA GLY A 51 -1.96 5.59 -10.22
C GLY A 51 -2.61 5.27 -8.88
N CYS A 52 -2.37 6.08 -7.85
CA CYS A 52 -2.87 5.80 -6.51
C CYS A 52 -4.30 6.31 -6.38
N ALA A 53 -5.25 5.40 -6.07
CA ALA A 53 -6.65 5.75 -5.82
C ALA A 53 -6.82 6.74 -4.67
N LEU A 54 -5.89 6.77 -3.71
CA LEU A 54 -5.90 7.68 -2.56
C LEU A 54 -5.23 9.03 -2.84
N SER A 55 -4.65 9.24 -4.03
CA SER A 55 -3.95 10.48 -4.39
C SER A 55 -4.76 11.76 -4.11
N PRO A 56 -6.07 11.83 -4.46
CA PRO A 56 -6.86 13.04 -4.21
C PRO A 56 -6.97 13.40 -2.72
N ALA A 57 -7.09 12.41 -1.83
CA ALA A 57 -7.18 12.64 -0.39
C ALA A 57 -5.80 12.84 0.26
N CYS A 58 -4.77 12.14 -0.24
CA CYS A 58 -3.42 12.13 0.32
C CYS A 58 -2.59 13.37 -0.07
N LEU A 59 -2.76 13.90 -1.28
CA LEU A 59 -1.95 14.99 -1.83
C LEU A 59 -2.68 16.35 -1.91
N ALA A 60 -3.93 16.45 -1.46
CA ALA A 60 -4.66 17.71 -1.47
C ALA A 60 -4.03 18.77 -0.54
N VAL A 61 -3.99 20.02 -1.00
CA VAL A 61 -3.35 21.17 -0.31
C VAL A 61 -4.35 21.99 0.55
N LEU A 62 -5.56 21.50 0.86
CA LEU A 62 -6.60 22.23 1.63
C LEU A 62 -7.25 21.37 2.74
N PRO A 63 -7.81 21.97 3.81
CA PRO A 63 -7.69 21.42 5.17
C PRO A 63 -8.70 20.31 5.51
N GLN A 64 -8.13 19.23 6.08
CA GLN A 64 -8.46 18.64 7.38
C GLN A 64 -9.88 18.09 7.62
N ARG A 65 -10.20 16.93 7.01
CA ARG A 65 -10.55 15.70 7.75
C ARG A 65 -10.65 14.54 6.75
N PHE A 66 -9.75 13.57 6.86
CA PHE A 66 -9.87 12.33 6.11
C PHE A 66 -10.65 11.32 6.97
N SER A 67 -11.81 10.88 6.47
CA SER A 67 -12.62 9.81 7.09
C SER A 67 -12.63 8.59 6.17
N TRP A 68 -12.27 7.44 6.73
CA TRP A 68 -12.33 6.16 6.01
C TRP A 68 -13.77 5.71 5.73
N GLU A 69 -14.73 6.10 6.59
CA GLU A 69 -16.14 5.74 6.44
C GLU A 69 -16.81 6.46 5.27
N GLU A 70 -16.38 7.69 4.97
CA GLU A 70 -16.92 8.51 3.89
C GLU A 70 -16.43 8.09 2.50
N TRP A 71 -15.31 7.36 2.40
CA TRP A 71 -14.68 7.00 1.11
C TRP A 71 -15.10 5.61 0.57
N VAL A 72 -15.66 4.74 1.43
CA VAL A 72 -16.04 3.36 1.06
C VAL A 72 -17.48 3.25 0.54
N GLN A 73 -18.28 4.32 0.64
CA GLN A 73 -19.63 4.42 0.06
C GLN A 73 -19.58 4.79 -1.42
#